data_AF-A0A949AVT8-F1
#
_entry.id   AF-A0A949AVT8-F1
#
_cell.length_a   1.000
_cell.length_b   1.000
_cell.length_c   1.000
_cell.angle_alpha   90.00
_cell.angle_beta   90.00
_cell.angle_gamma   90.00
#
_symmetry.space_group_name_H-M   'P 1'
#
loop_
_entity.id
_entity.type
_entity.pdbx_description
1 polymer ?
#
loop_
_entity_poly.entity_id
_entity_poly.type
_entity_poly.pdbx_seq_one_letter_code
_entity_poly.pdbx_strand_id
1 'polypeptide(L)'
;RSLDELRGCDLVPFTAAIRAGVAGVMTSHTVYPQLDSEFPATLSPRILGGVLREELGYDGMVVTDDLEMGAIENEGTVADAALVAFKAGADMLLICHEHAKIIAAYELLSKAVGGEVSEERVRRSLERIGAVRRRFAEA
;
A
#
# COMPACT_ATOMS: atom_id res chain seq x y z
N ARG A 1 16.81 6.82 -8.61
CA ARG A 1 16.58 8.27 -8.42
C ARG A 1 16.59 8.57 -6.93
N SER A 2 17.12 9.72 -6.53
CA SER A 2 17.08 10.21 -5.15
C SER A 2 15.68 10.71 -4.81
N LEU A 3 15.38 10.89 -3.51
CA LEU A 3 14.10 11.47 -3.09
C LEU A 3 13.94 12.91 -3.62
N ASP A 4 15.01 13.70 -3.69
CA ASP A 4 14.97 15.06 -4.22
C ASP A 4 14.66 15.10 -5.73
N GLU A 5 15.20 14.15 -6.49
CA GLU A 5 14.85 14.00 -7.92
C GLU A 5 13.37 13.63 -8.08
N LEU A 6 12.85 12.72 -7.25
CA LEU A 6 11.45 12.32 -7.27
C LEU A 6 10.52 13.49 -6.91
N ARG A 7 10.88 14.30 -5.90
CA ARG A 7 10.12 15.50 -5.50
C ARG A 7 10.01 16.51 -6.64
N GLY A 8 11.08 16.70 -7.41
CA GLY A 8 11.15 17.67 -8.50
C GLY A 8 10.44 17.26 -9.78
N CYS A 9 10.05 15.98 -9.92
CA CYS A 9 9.47 15.47 -11.16
C CYS A 9 8.34 14.47 -10.89
N ASP A 10 8.67 13.27 -10.41
CA ASP A 10 7.74 12.14 -10.30
C ASP A 10 6.59 12.38 -9.31
N LEU A 11 6.85 13.03 -8.16
CA LEU A 11 5.87 13.26 -7.09
C LEU A 11 5.01 14.52 -7.28
N VAL A 12 5.36 15.37 -8.25
CA VAL A 12 4.61 16.59 -8.56
C VAL A 12 3.13 16.29 -8.89
N PRO A 13 2.80 15.37 -9.82
CA PRO A 13 1.40 15.04 -10.12
C PRO A 13 0.67 14.41 -8.93
N PHE A 14 1.35 13.58 -8.12
CA PHE A 14 0.72 12.96 -6.94
C PHE A 14 0.39 14.00 -5.88
N THR A 15 1.29 14.95 -5.61
CA THR A 15 1.04 16.07 -4.68
C THR A 15 -0.17 16.89 -5.12
N ALA A 16 -0.29 17.17 -6.42
CA ALA A 16 -1.45 17.88 -6.97
C ALA A 16 -2.75 17.07 -6.81
N ALA A 17 -2.72 15.76 -7.10
CA ALA A 17 -3.89 14.88 -6.95
C ALA A 17 -4.34 14.74 -5.48
N ILE A 18 -3.39 14.64 -4.54
CA ILE A 18 -3.67 14.60 -3.10
C ILE A 18 -4.36 15.89 -2.67
N ARG A 19 -3.84 17.06 -3.06
CA ARG A 19 -4.47 18.36 -2.78
C ARG A 19 -5.86 18.52 -3.38
N ALA A 20 -6.10 17.88 -4.53
CA ALA A 20 -7.41 17.84 -5.18
C ALA A 20 -8.39 16.83 -4.54
N GLY A 21 -7.97 16.08 -3.52
CA GLY A 21 -8.82 15.11 -2.82
C GLY A 21 -9.03 13.81 -3.59
N VAL A 22 -7.99 13.31 -4.26
CA VAL A 22 -7.99 11.96 -4.86
C VAL A 22 -8.37 10.92 -3.81
N ALA A 23 -9.21 9.96 -4.19
CA ALA A 23 -9.80 9.00 -3.25
C ALA A 23 -8.88 7.81 -2.93
N GLY A 24 -8.03 7.45 -3.90
CA GLY A 24 -7.15 6.29 -3.86
C GLY A 24 -5.82 6.59 -4.54
N VAL A 25 -4.72 6.07 -3.99
CA VAL A 25 -3.41 6.07 -4.64
C VAL A 25 -2.95 4.62 -4.75
N MET A 26 -2.57 4.22 -5.96
CA MET A 26 -2.02 2.89 -6.23
C MET A 26 -0.49 2.93 -6.24
N THR A 27 0.17 1.92 -5.67
CA THR A 27 1.63 1.83 -5.57
C THR A 27 2.16 0.75 -6.50
N SER A 28 3.24 1.03 -7.25
CA SER A 28 3.88 0.06 -8.14
C SER A 28 4.99 -0.75 -7.44
N HIS A 29 5.33 -1.91 -7.99
CA HIS A 29 6.42 -2.77 -7.51
C HIS A 29 7.80 -2.31 -8.00
N THR A 30 8.05 -1.00 -7.97
CA THR A 30 9.32 -0.42 -8.40
C THR A 30 10.27 -0.31 -7.21
N VAL A 31 11.50 -0.79 -7.38
CA VAL A 31 12.57 -0.61 -6.40
C VAL A 31 13.19 0.78 -6.58
N TYR A 32 13.32 1.51 -5.47
CA TYR A 32 13.97 2.83 -5.45
C TYR A 32 15.20 2.74 -4.53
N PRO A 33 16.38 2.27 -5.01
CA PRO A 33 17.48 1.88 -4.14
C PRO A 33 18.03 2.95 -3.20
N GLN A 34 17.80 4.24 -3.51
CA GLN A 34 18.22 5.35 -2.65
C GLN A 34 17.22 5.68 -1.54
N LEU A 35 15.98 5.20 -1.67
CA LEU A 35 14.95 5.30 -0.64
C LEU A 35 14.89 3.97 0.13
N ASP A 36 14.72 2.87 -0.59
CA ASP A 36 14.69 1.52 -0.04
C ASP A 36 15.34 0.56 -1.04
N SER A 37 16.45 -0.05 -0.62
CA SER A 37 17.19 -1.02 -1.42
C SER A 37 16.73 -2.45 -1.18
N GLU A 38 15.96 -2.68 -0.12
CA GLU A 38 15.47 -4.01 0.26
C GLU A 38 14.11 -4.27 -0.35
N PHE A 39 13.21 -3.29 -0.26
CA PHE A 39 11.82 -3.47 -0.67
C PHE A 39 11.43 -2.62 -1.88
N PRO A 40 10.58 -3.14 -2.79
CA PRO A 40 9.86 -2.31 -3.75
C PRO A 40 8.91 -1.34 -3.02
N ALA A 41 8.50 -0.27 -3.70
CA ALA A 41 7.66 0.78 -3.11
C ALA A 41 6.38 0.27 -2.44
N THR A 42 5.72 -0.74 -3.02
CA THR A 42 4.52 -1.38 -2.45
C THR A 42 4.75 -2.06 -1.09
N LEU A 43 5.98 -2.51 -0.83
CA LEU A 43 6.34 -3.24 0.40
C LEU A 43 7.12 -2.37 1.40
N SER A 44 7.59 -1.19 0.99
CA SER A 44 8.48 -0.35 1.79
C SER A 44 7.72 0.53 2.80
N PRO A 45 7.93 0.35 4.12
CA PRO A 45 7.38 1.25 5.13
C PRO A 45 7.94 2.68 5.01
N ARG A 46 9.16 2.81 4.48
CA ARG A 46 9.79 4.12 4.26
C ARG A 46 9.11 4.89 3.15
N ILE A 47 8.67 4.21 2.10
CA ILE A 47 7.97 4.86 0.98
C ILE A 47 6.50 5.06 1.32
N LEU A 48 5.78 4.02 1.76
CA LEU A 48 4.35 4.14 2.06
C LEU A 48 4.09 4.98 3.31
N GLY A 49 4.71 4.63 4.44
CA GLY A 49 4.58 5.38 5.69
C GLY A 49 5.30 6.72 5.63
N GLY A 50 6.60 6.71 5.35
CA GLY A 50 7.42 7.94 5.40
C GLY A 50 7.10 8.95 4.30
N VAL A 51 7.17 8.55 3.03
CA VAL A 51 6.96 9.50 1.93
C VAL A 51 5.48 9.78 1.71
N LEU A 52 4.64 8.76 1.51
CA LEU A 52 3.25 8.97 1.11
C LEU A 52 2.36 9.44 2.28
N ARG A 53 2.40 8.77 3.44
CA ARG A 53 1.56 9.16 4.59
C ARG A 53 2.07 10.39 5.32
N GLU A 54 3.36 10.40 5.69
CA GLU A 54 3.91 11.46 6.53
C GLU A 54 4.29 12.70 5.72
N GLU A 55 5.16 12.57 4.71
CA GLU A 55 5.68 13.73 3.97
C GLU A 55 4.63 14.36 3.04
N LEU A 56 3.94 13.55 2.22
CA LEU A 56 2.90 14.05 1.33
C LEU A 56 1.54 14.25 2.02
N GLY A 57 1.40 13.79 3.27
CA GLY A 57 0.18 13.96 4.08
C GLY A 57 -1.04 13.21 3.53
N TYR A 58 -0.85 12.12 2.77
CA TYR A 58 -1.96 11.41 2.16
C TYR A 58 -2.68 10.51 3.17
N ASP A 59 -3.91 10.86 3.52
CA ASP A 59 -4.75 10.08 4.44
C ASP A 59 -5.87 9.27 3.73
N GLY A 60 -5.92 9.30 2.40
CA GLY A 60 -6.89 8.51 1.62
C GLY A 60 -6.52 7.02 1.52
N MET A 61 -7.25 6.25 0.71
CA MET A 61 -6.99 4.81 0.57
C MET A 61 -5.70 4.56 -0.24
N VAL A 62 -4.82 3.68 0.25
CA VAL A 62 -3.66 3.18 -0.50
C VAL A 62 -3.94 1.77 -0.98
N VAL A 63 -3.69 1.54 -2.26
CA VAL A 63 -3.99 0.29 -2.96
C VAL A 63 -2.69 -0.26 -3.53
N THR A 64 -2.41 -1.54 -3.36
CA THR A 64 -1.26 -2.15 -4.03
C THR A 64 -1.56 -2.33 -5.52
N ASP A 65 -0.53 -2.31 -6.37
CA ASP A 65 -0.61 -3.03 -7.64
C ASP A 65 -0.74 -4.55 -7.36
N ASP A 66 -1.05 -5.35 -8.38
CA ASP A 66 -1.33 -6.78 -8.22
C ASP A 66 -0.12 -7.52 -7.61
N LEU A 67 -0.31 -8.11 -6.44
CA LEU A 67 0.74 -8.80 -5.68
C LEU A 67 1.16 -10.12 -6.33
N GLU A 68 0.44 -10.58 -7.36
CA GLU A 68 0.84 -11.73 -8.18
C GLU A 68 1.78 -11.35 -9.33
N MET A 69 2.09 -10.06 -9.52
CA MET A 69 3.06 -9.65 -10.53
C MET A 69 4.47 -10.04 -10.10
N GLY A 70 5.22 -10.67 -11.01
CA GLY A 70 6.49 -11.37 -10.75
C GLY A 70 7.65 -10.55 -10.13
N ALA A 71 7.49 -9.25 -9.91
CA ALA A 71 8.41 -8.47 -9.08
C ALA A 71 8.29 -8.84 -7.59
N ILE A 72 7.11 -9.26 -7.13
CA ILE A 72 6.82 -9.63 -5.73
C ILE A 72 7.12 -11.11 -5.46
N GLU A 73 6.96 -12.01 -6.45
CA GLU A 73 7.15 -13.46 -6.28
C GLU A 73 8.57 -13.87 -5.85
N ASN A 74 9.57 -13.00 -6.05
CA ASN A 74 10.95 -13.28 -5.66
C ASN A 74 11.24 -13.02 -4.17
N GLU A 75 10.33 -12.38 -3.43
CA GLU A 75 10.53 -11.99 -2.02
C GLU A 75 9.79 -12.87 -1.00
N GLY A 76 9.07 -13.90 -1.44
CA GLY A 76 8.33 -14.83 -0.59
C GLY A 76 7.03 -15.30 -1.21
N THR A 77 6.08 -15.73 -0.39
CA THR A 77 4.73 -16.03 -0.89
C THR A 77 3.92 -14.75 -1.06
N VAL A 78 2.89 -14.78 -1.91
CA VAL A 78 1.94 -13.65 -2.06
C VAL A 78 1.26 -13.29 -0.74
N ALA A 79 1.05 -14.27 0.15
CA ALA A 79 0.52 -14.02 1.49
C ALA A 79 1.50 -13.21 2.35
N ASP A 80 2.79 -13.54 2.31
CA ASP A 80 3.83 -12.79 3.03
C ASP A 80 3.93 -11.35 2.50
N ALA A 81 3.94 -11.19 1.17
CA ALA A 81 3.94 -9.87 0.54
C ALA A 81 2.70 -9.05 0.93
N ALA A 82 1.51 -9.67 0.99
CA ALA A 82 0.28 -9.03 1.43
C ALA A 82 0.39 -8.55 2.89
N LEU A 83 0.95 -9.36 3.80
CA LEU A 83 1.19 -8.97 5.18
C LEU A 83 2.20 -7.81 5.28
N VAL A 84 3.31 -7.87 4.54
CA VAL A 84 4.33 -6.81 4.51
C VAL A 84 3.76 -5.51 3.97
N ALA A 85 3.04 -5.54 2.84
CA ALA A 85 2.40 -4.37 2.24
C ALA A 85 1.40 -3.71 3.21
N PHE A 86 0.61 -4.53 3.92
CA PHE A 86 -0.36 -4.03 4.90
C PHE A 86 0.33 -3.34 6.08
N LYS A 87 1.42 -3.94 6.60
CA LYS A 87 2.27 -3.36 7.66
C LYS A 87 2.95 -2.07 7.19
N ALA A 88 3.37 -2.00 5.93
CA ALA A 88 3.99 -0.82 5.34
C ALA A 88 3.04 0.38 5.19
N GLY A 89 1.73 0.13 4.99
CA GLY A 89 0.71 1.18 4.98
C GLY A 89 -0.36 1.07 3.90
N ALA A 90 -0.36 -0.01 3.11
CA ALA A 90 -1.41 -0.31 2.15
C ALA A 90 -2.73 -0.66 2.86
N ASP A 91 -3.84 -0.14 2.37
CA ASP A 91 -5.17 -0.40 2.95
C ASP A 91 -5.92 -1.51 2.18
N MET A 92 -5.72 -1.57 0.85
CA MET A 92 -6.33 -2.58 -0.02
C MET A 92 -5.25 -3.33 -0.80
N LEU A 93 -5.30 -4.66 -0.75
CA LEU A 93 -4.30 -5.56 -1.30
C LEU A 93 -4.90 -6.25 -2.55
N LEU A 94 -4.31 -6.01 -3.72
CA LEU A 94 -4.75 -6.62 -4.97
C LEU A 94 -4.06 -7.97 -5.17
N ILE A 95 -4.87 -9.01 -5.35
CA ILE A 95 -4.48 -10.38 -5.71
C ILE A 95 -5.50 -10.82 -6.77
N CYS A 96 -5.11 -10.77 -8.04
CA CYS A 96 -6.08 -10.71 -9.15
C CYS A 96 -6.31 -12.04 -9.89
N HIS A 97 -5.46 -13.04 -9.73
CA HIS A 97 -5.42 -14.24 -10.55
C HIS A 97 -5.82 -15.51 -9.79
N GLU A 98 -5.15 -15.82 -8.68
CA GLU A 98 -5.31 -17.11 -7.99
C GLU A 98 -6.10 -16.98 -6.69
N HIS A 99 -7.32 -17.51 -6.68
CA HIS A 99 -8.19 -17.48 -5.50
C HIS A 99 -7.55 -18.12 -4.25
N ALA A 100 -6.76 -19.19 -4.43
CA ALA A 100 -6.05 -19.82 -3.33
C ALA A 100 -5.07 -18.86 -2.62
N LYS A 101 -4.43 -17.94 -3.36
CA LYS A 101 -3.54 -16.94 -2.79
C LYS A 101 -4.31 -15.86 -2.02
N ILE A 102 -5.53 -15.52 -2.46
CA ILE A 102 -6.43 -14.63 -1.71
C ILE A 102 -6.75 -15.23 -0.34
N ILE A 103 -7.14 -16.52 -0.31
CA ILE A 103 -7.46 -17.23 0.92
C ILE A 103 -6.23 -17.30 1.84
N ALA A 104 -5.06 -17.65 1.31
CA ALA A 104 -3.83 -17.72 2.09
C ALA A 104 -3.45 -16.36 2.71
N ALA A 105 -3.54 -15.28 1.94
CA ALA A 105 -3.29 -13.92 2.43
C ALA A 105 -4.29 -13.51 3.53
N TYR A 106 -5.58 -13.80 3.33
CA TYR A 106 -6.62 -13.54 4.34
C TYR A 106 -6.36 -14.30 5.64
N GLU A 107 -6.03 -15.59 5.57
CA GLU A 107 -5.76 -16.41 6.75
C GLU A 107 -4.53 -15.91 7.51
N LEU A 108 -3.45 -15.57 6.80
CA LEU A 108 -2.23 -15.05 7.42
C LEU A 108 -2.47 -13.70 8.09
N LEU A 109 -3.11 -12.75 7.39
CA LEU A 109 -3.47 -11.45 7.96
C LEU A 109 -4.37 -11.60 9.18
N SER A 110 -5.38 -12.47 9.11
CA SER A 110 -6.31 -12.72 10.23
C SER A 110 -5.59 -13.24 11.47
N LYS A 111 -4.58 -14.12 11.29
CA LYS A 111 -3.74 -14.62 12.39
C LYS A 111 -2.79 -13.55 12.94
N ALA A 112 -2.36 -12.60 12.11
CA ALA A 112 -1.44 -11.53 12.50
C ALA A 112 -2.12 -10.42 13.32
N VAL A 113 -3.44 -10.25 13.21
CA VAL A 113 -4.20 -9.25 13.98
C VAL A 113 -4.15 -9.55 15.48
N GLY A 114 -3.87 -8.53 16.28
CA GLY A 114 -3.67 -8.64 17.73
C GLY A 114 -2.23 -9.05 18.12
N GLY A 115 -1.40 -9.40 17.15
CA GLY A 115 0.03 -9.68 17.31
C GLY A 115 0.87 -8.69 16.50
N GLU A 116 1.38 -9.15 15.35
CA GLU A 116 2.20 -8.33 14.45
C GLU A 116 1.47 -7.13 13.84
N VAL A 117 0.14 -7.21 13.75
CA VAL A 117 -0.73 -6.16 13.25
C VAL A 117 -1.69 -5.74 14.36
N SER A 118 -1.66 -4.47 14.74
CA SER A 118 -2.59 -3.96 15.74
C SER A 118 -4.01 -3.85 15.20
N GLU A 119 -5.01 -4.02 16.06
CA GLU A 119 -6.42 -3.78 15.70
C GLU A 119 -6.65 -2.35 15.19
N GLU A 120 -5.91 -1.40 15.78
CA GLU A 120 -5.91 0.00 15.37
C GLU A 120 -5.46 0.19 13.91
N ARG A 121 -4.44 -0.57 13.46
CA ARG A 121 -3.98 -0.53 12.06
C ARG A 121 -5.09 -0.98 11.11
N VAL A 122 -5.84 -2.02 11.49
CA VAL A 122 -7.00 -2.54 10.73
C VAL A 122 -8.13 -1.52 10.70
N ARG A 123 -8.49 -0.96 11.87
CA ARG A 123 -9.54 0.05 11.99
C ARG A 123 -9.28 1.24 11.06
N ARG A 124 -8.05 1.75 11.02
CA ARG A 124 -7.71 2.88 10.13
C ARG A 124 -7.84 2.54 8.64
N SER A 125 -7.46 1.34 8.20
CA SER A 125 -7.70 0.92 6.81
C SER A 125 -9.19 0.88 6.49
N LEU A 126 -9.99 0.28 7.38
CA LEU A 126 -11.44 0.16 7.20
C LEU A 126 -12.13 1.52 7.16
N GLU A 127 -11.66 2.50 7.93
CA GLU A 127 -12.18 3.88 7.89
C GLU A 127 -11.95 4.54 6.54
N ARG A 128 -10.75 4.38 5.96
CA ARG A 128 -10.41 4.91 4.64
C ARG A 128 -11.22 4.24 3.54
N ILE A 129 -11.31 2.90 3.56
CA ILE A 129 -12.14 2.13 2.62
C ILE A 129 -13.61 2.56 2.74
N GLY A 130 -14.11 2.70 3.97
CA GLY A 130 -15.47 3.16 4.24
C GLY A 130 -15.73 4.59 3.74
N ALA A 131 -14.75 5.48 3.86
CA ALA A 131 -14.85 6.85 3.32
C ALA A 131 -14.97 6.86 1.79
N VAL A 132 -14.20 6.01 1.09
CA VAL A 132 -14.32 5.85 -0.37
C VAL A 132 -15.71 5.29 -0.73
N ARG A 133 -16.16 4.23 -0.05
CA ARG A 133 -17.49 3.64 -0.29
C ARG A 133 -18.62 4.65 -0.10
N ARG A 134 -18.62 5.39 1.00
CA ARG A 134 -19.62 6.45 1.25
C ARG A 134 -19.65 7.51 0.17
N ARG A 135 -18.49 7.87 -0.39
CA ARG A 135 -18.38 8.90 -1.41
C ARG A 135 -18.89 8.47 -2.79
N PHE A 136 -18.76 7.20 -3.16
CA PHE A 136 -18.97 6.76 -4.54
C PHE A 136 -20.01 5.63 -4.74
N ALA A 137 -20.30 4.84 -3.70
CA ALA A 137 -21.19 3.68 -3.79
C ALA A 137 -22.51 3.87 -3.04
N GLU A 138 -22.56 4.82 -2.09
CA GLU A 138 -23.73 5.09 -1.24
C GLU A 138 -24.30 6.50 -1.46
N ALA A 139 -23.77 7.22 -2.47
CA ALA A 139 -24.17 8.58 -2.84
C ALA A 139 -25.22 8.58 -3.96
#